data_AF-A0A2N0ZGY4-F1
#
_entry.id   AF-A0A2N0ZGY4-F1
#
_cell.length_a   1.000
_cell.length_b   1.000
_cell.length_c   1.000
_cell.angle_alpha   90.00
_cell.angle_beta   90.00
_cell.angle_gamma   90.00
#
_symmetry.space_group_name_H-M   'P 1'
#
loop_
_entity.id
_entity.type
_entity.pdbx_description
1 polymer ?
#
loop_
_entity_poly.entity_id
_entity_poly.type
_entity_poly.pdbx_seq_one_letter_code
_entity_poly.pdbx_strand_id
1 'polypeptide(L)'
;MEVLTIKTKRKKKIYPSQEFSNLKGPMRQRLVAERKKLGLSQSQLGLQVGVSGAMIASLESGRSKPGLEVYLMLQEVFKVSGEELFPDF
;
A
#
# COMPACT_ATOMS: atom_id res chain seq x y z
N MET A 1 -40.41 16.28 -4.89
CA MET A 1 -39.54 16.76 -3.81
C MET A 1 -38.27 15.92 -3.84
N GLU A 2 -37.19 16.43 -4.42
CA GLU A 2 -35.88 15.75 -4.40
C GLU A 2 -35.00 16.43 -3.35
N VAL A 3 -34.55 15.66 -2.35
CA VAL A 3 -33.63 16.12 -1.31
C VAL A 3 -32.19 15.95 -1.79
N LEU A 4 -31.58 17.07 -2.21
CA LEU A 4 -30.15 17.17 -2.51
C LEU A 4 -29.35 16.97 -1.22
N THR A 5 -28.69 15.82 -1.08
CA THR A 5 -27.83 15.53 0.08
C THR A 5 -26.44 16.14 -0.15
N ILE A 6 -26.15 17.27 0.51
CA ILE A 6 -24.84 17.91 0.48
C ILE A 6 -23.89 17.14 1.41
N LYS A 7 -22.94 16.39 0.84
CA LYS A 7 -21.86 15.74 1.61
C LYS A 7 -20.82 16.80 2.02
N THR A 8 -20.88 17.24 3.28
CA THR A 8 -19.90 18.20 3.83
C THR A 8 -18.55 17.52 4.09
N LYS A 9 -17.47 17.99 3.44
CA LYS A 9 -16.10 17.52 3.72
C LYS A 9 -15.60 18.13 5.03
N ARG A 10 -15.48 17.32 6.09
CA ARG A 10 -14.78 17.73 7.33
C ARG A 10 -13.32 18.08 7.02
N LYS A 11 -12.88 19.30 7.35
CA LYS A 11 -11.46 19.69 7.32
C LYS A 11 -10.72 18.94 8.44
N LYS A 12 -9.70 18.14 8.10
CA LYS A 12 -8.86 17.43 9.09
C LYS A 12 -8.01 18.44 9.87
N LYS A 13 -7.93 18.30 11.20
CA LYS A 13 -6.92 18.98 12.03
C LYS A 13 -5.53 18.44 11.66
N ILE A 14 -4.61 19.34 11.31
CA ILE A 14 -3.22 19.00 10.95
C ILE A 14 -2.37 19.29 12.19
N TYR A 15 -1.66 18.27 12.68
CA TYR A 15 -0.68 18.41 13.76
C TYR A 15 0.72 18.64 13.18
N PRO A 16 1.65 19.35 13.87
CA PRO A 16 3.03 19.52 13.40
C PRO A 16 3.73 18.18 13.08
N SER A 17 3.39 17.12 13.81
CA SER A 17 3.87 15.75 13.53
C SER A 17 3.45 15.18 12.17
N GLN A 18 2.49 15.80 11.49
CA GLN A 18 1.97 15.37 10.20
C GLN A 18 2.60 16.11 9.01
N GLU A 19 3.53 17.04 9.24
CA GLU A 19 4.19 17.84 8.19
C GLU A 19 4.83 16.98 7.09
N PHE A 20 5.32 15.79 7.47
CA PHE A 20 5.97 14.87 6.54
C PHE A 20 5.17 13.59 6.26
N SER A 21 3.92 13.52 6.72
CA SER A 21 3.06 12.32 6.57
C SER A 21 2.79 11.92 5.12
N ASN A 22 3.03 12.83 4.17
CA ASN A 22 2.84 12.59 2.74
C ASN A 22 4.14 12.23 1.99
N LEU A 23 5.31 12.29 2.64
CA LEU A 23 6.57 11.93 1.99
C LEU A 23 6.56 10.45 1.61
N LYS A 24 7.03 10.15 0.39
CA LYS A 24 7.24 8.78 -0.07
C LYS A 24 8.65 8.34 0.30
N GLY A 25 8.77 7.08 0.73
CA GLY A 25 10.07 6.44 0.83
C GLY A 25 10.63 6.10 -0.55
N PRO A 26 11.82 5.47 -0.61
CA PRO A 26 12.32 4.90 -1.85
C PRO A 26 11.33 3.85 -2.37
N MET A 27 11.11 3.84 -3.69
CA MET A 27 10.20 2.89 -4.32
C MET A 27 10.78 1.47 -4.25
N ARG A 28 10.01 0.50 -3.77
CA ARG A 28 10.39 -0.91 -3.69
C ARG A 28 10.20 -1.58 -5.05
N GLN A 29 11.19 -1.38 -5.95
CA GLN A 29 11.11 -1.82 -7.35
C GLN A 29 10.86 -3.34 -7.50
N ARG A 30 11.46 -4.16 -6.63
CA ARG A 30 11.30 -5.63 -6.66
C ARG A 30 9.83 -6.04 -6.48
N LEU A 31 9.16 -5.50 -5.46
CA LEU A 31 7.74 -5.74 -5.20
C LEU A 31 6.85 -5.32 -6.39
N VAL A 32 7.13 -4.15 -6.99
CA VAL A 32 6.39 -3.67 -8.17
C VAL A 32 6.58 -4.61 -9.36
N ALA A 33 7.81 -5.08 -9.58
CA ALA A 33 8.15 -5.95 -10.70
C ALA A 33 7.44 -7.31 -10.60
N GLU A 34 7.47 -7.96 -9.44
CA GLU A 34 6.81 -9.27 -9.25
C GLU A 34 5.29 -9.16 -9.40
N ARG A 35 4.65 -8.10 -8.85
CA ARG A 35 3.22 -7.87 -9.08
C ARG A 35 2.90 -7.72 -10.57
N LYS A 36 3.69 -6.92 -11.30
CA LYS A 36 3.48 -6.68 -12.73
C LYS A 36 3.75 -7.93 -13.58
N LYS A 37 4.71 -8.78 -13.18
CA LYS A 37 4.99 -10.07 -13.81
C LYS A 37 3.79 -11.01 -13.76
N LEU A 38 2.99 -10.94 -12.69
CA LEU A 38 1.71 -11.65 -12.56
C LEU A 38 0.53 -10.94 -13.26
N GLY A 39 0.74 -9.79 -13.90
CA GLY A 39 -0.33 -9.03 -14.57
C GLY A 39 -1.35 -8.39 -13.62
N LEU A 40 -1.05 -8.30 -12.33
CA LEU A 40 -1.99 -7.83 -11.32
C LEU A 40 -1.94 -6.30 -11.17
N SER A 41 -3.11 -5.67 -11.04
CA SER A 41 -3.22 -4.33 -10.47
C SER A 41 -2.96 -4.33 -8.96
N GLN A 42 -2.69 -3.16 -8.37
CA GLN A 42 -2.52 -3.02 -6.91
C GLN A 42 -3.78 -3.48 -6.15
N SER A 43 -4.97 -3.21 -6.68
CA SER A 43 -6.24 -3.63 -6.09
C SER A 43 -6.43 -5.15 -6.12
N GLN A 44 -6.04 -5.81 -7.22
CA GLN A 44 -6.11 -7.26 -7.33
C GLN A 44 -5.14 -7.96 -6.38
N LEU A 45 -3.89 -7.49 -6.30
CA LEU A 45 -2.95 -8.01 -5.32
C LEU A 45 -3.44 -7.79 -3.90
N GLY A 46 -3.96 -6.59 -3.60
CA GLY A 46 -4.52 -6.26 -2.30
C GLY A 46 -5.61 -7.25 -1.90
N LEU A 47 -6.58 -7.49 -2.79
CA LEU A 47 -7.64 -8.47 -2.56
C LEU A 47 -7.10 -9.88 -2.28
N GLN A 48 -6.07 -10.31 -3.03
CA GLN A 48 -5.44 -11.61 -2.88
C GLN A 48 -4.73 -11.79 -1.52
N VAL A 49 -4.16 -10.72 -0.96
CA VAL A 49 -3.44 -10.74 0.33
C VAL A 49 -4.23 -10.05 1.45
N GLY A 50 -5.55 -9.92 1.31
CA GLY A 50 -6.43 -9.43 2.38
C GLY A 50 -6.27 -7.95 2.77
N VAL A 51 -5.75 -7.10 1.89
CA VAL A 51 -5.56 -5.65 2.14
C VAL A 51 -6.14 -4.77 1.02
N SER A 52 -6.24 -3.46 1.26
CA SER A 52 -6.66 -2.53 0.21
C SER A 52 -5.56 -2.33 -0.86
N GLY A 53 -5.95 -2.00 -2.10
CA GLY A 53 -4.98 -1.59 -3.13
C GLY A 53 -4.17 -0.35 -2.73
N ALA A 54 -4.74 0.54 -1.92
CA ALA A 54 -4.02 1.69 -1.36
C ALA A 54 -2.91 1.27 -0.39
N MET A 55 -3.12 0.21 0.40
CA MET A 55 -2.08 -0.40 1.24
C MET A 55 -0.94 -0.91 0.35
N ILE A 56 -1.24 -1.65 -0.73
CA ILE A 56 -0.23 -2.11 -1.69
C ILE A 56 0.55 -0.93 -2.27
N ALA A 57 -0.12 0.14 -2.71
CA ALA A 57 0.54 1.33 -3.22
C ALA A 57 1.45 2.00 -2.15
N SER A 58 1.05 1.99 -0.88
CA SER A 58 1.86 2.49 0.23
C SER A 58 3.10 1.62 0.47
N LEU A 59 2.96 0.30 0.37
CA LEU A 59 4.07 -0.65 0.44
C LEU A 59 5.03 -0.47 -0.75
N GLU A 60 4.53 -0.37 -1.99
CA GLU A 60 5.37 -0.18 -3.18
C GLU A 60 6.14 1.15 -3.13
N SER A 61 5.56 2.19 -2.53
CA SER A 61 6.18 3.52 -2.41
C SER A 61 7.04 3.70 -1.16
N GLY A 62 7.29 2.64 -0.39
CA GLY A 62 8.09 2.70 0.83
C GLY A 62 7.49 3.58 1.95
N ARG A 63 6.22 3.98 1.82
CA ARG A 63 5.52 4.83 2.82
C ARG A 63 5.10 4.06 4.07
N SER A 64 4.93 2.76 3.93
CA SER A 64 4.56 1.88 5.04
C SER A 64 5.38 0.59 5.02
N LYS A 65 5.52 0.00 6.20
CA LYS A 65 6.02 -1.35 6.40
C LYS A 65 4.84 -2.34 6.42
N PRO A 66 4.98 -3.56 5.86
CA PRO A 66 3.94 -4.58 5.98
C PRO A 66 3.83 -5.06 7.44
N GLY A 67 2.64 -5.50 7.84
CA GLY A 67 2.50 -6.37 9.02
C GLY A 67 2.97 -7.79 8.70
N LEU A 68 3.20 -8.61 9.74
CA LEU A 68 3.74 -9.97 9.60
C LEU A 68 2.94 -10.85 8.63
N GLU A 69 1.61 -10.85 8.73
CA GLU A 69 0.74 -11.65 7.87
C GLU A 69 0.89 -11.26 6.39
N VAL A 70 0.84 -9.96 6.10
CA VAL A 70 1.00 -9.42 4.74
C VAL A 70 2.40 -9.70 4.19
N TYR A 71 3.43 -9.61 5.05
CA TYR A 71 4.81 -9.92 4.69
C TYR A 71 4.94 -11.37 4.22
N LEU A 72 4.46 -12.32 5.03
CA LEU A 72 4.49 -13.76 4.70
C LEU A 72 3.64 -14.09 3.47
N MET A 73 2.43 -13.52 3.35
CA MET A 73 1.57 -13.75 2.18
C MET A 73 2.22 -13.27 0.87
N LEU A 74 2.89 -12.12 0.88
CA LEU A 74 3.57 -11.62 -0.32
C LEU A 74 4.74 -12.51 -0.73
N GLN A 75 5.48 -13.07 0.23
CA GLN A 75 6.51 -14.08 -0.05
C GLN A 75 5.89 -15.33 -0.70
N GLU A 76 4.74 -15.80 -0.18
CA GLU A 76 4.05 -16.96 -0.73
C GLU A 76 3.48 -16.74 -2.13
N VAL A 77 2.95 -15.55 -2.42
CA VAL A 77 2.41 -15.20 -3.74
C VAL A 77 3.51 -15.12 -4.79
N PHE A 78 4.65 -14.51 -4.45
CA PHE A 78 5.72 -14.27 -5.42
C PHE A 78 6.80 -15.36 -5.45
N LYS A 79 6.85 -16.21 -4.41
CA LYS A 79 7.94 -17.18 -4.19
C LYS A 79 9.32 -16.50 -4.14
N VAL A 80 9.36 -15.35 -3.48
CA VAL A 80 10.54 -14.51 -3.29
C VAL A 80 10.73 -14.26 -1.79
N SER A 81 11.98 -14.17 -1.34
CA SER A 81 12.32 -13.87 0.05
C SER A 81 11.83 -12.48 0.47
N GLY A 82 11.59 -12.30 1.76
CA GLY A 82 11.10 -11.02 2.26
C GLY A 82 12.18 -9.94 2.23
N GLU A 83 13.44 -10.33 2.34
CA GLU A 83 14.63 -9.48 2.20
C GLU A 83 14.74 -8.89 0.78
N GLU A 84 14.43 -9.68 -0.25
CA GLU A 84 14.38 -9.19 -1.62
C GLU A 84 13.19 -8.25 -1.86
N LEU A 85 12.02 -8.58 -1.32
CA LEU A 85 10.80 -7.77 -1.49
C LEU A 85 10.85 -6.45 -0.69
N PHE A 86 11.48 -6.49 0.49
CA PHE A 86 11.55 -5.41 1.47
C PHE A 86 12.99 -5.25 1.99
N PRO A 87 13.92 -4.73 1.17
CA PRO A 87 15.33 -4.59 1.54
C PRO A 87 15.56 -3.52 2.63
N ASP A 88 14.55 -2.71 2.91
CA ASP A 88 14.54 -1.68 3.96
C ASP A 88 13.92 -2.17 5.28
N PHE A 89 13.62 -3.46 5.36
CA PHE A 89 12.98 -4.03 6.53
C PHE A 89 13.95 -4.26 7.69
#